data_AF-A0AA39RHW8-F1
#
_entry.id   AF-A0AA39RHW8-F1
#
_cell.length_a   1.000
_cell.length_b   1.000
_cell.length_c   1.000
_cell.angle_alpha   90.00
_cell.angle_beta   90.00
_cell.angle_gamma   90.00
#
_symmetry.space_group_name_H-M   'P 1'
#
loop_
_entity.id
_entity.type
_entity.pdbx_description
1 polymer ?
#
loop_
_entity_poly.entity_id
_entity_poly.type
_entity_poly.pdbx_seq_one_letter_code
_entity_poly.pdbx_strand_id
1 'polypeptide(L)'
;MCPKPEKLNQYFLLCTIFSALDLIKNVQVQAIIGPENSMQTNFVIDLGNKSQVPILSFSATNPSLTSSIKTPYFFRGITNDSSQVGAITALIQAFGWREAVPIYVDNEFGQG
;
A
#
# COMPACT_ATOMS: atom_id res chain seq x y z
N MET A 1 -13.90 25.93 7.05
CA MET A 1 -14.17 24.55 7.51
C MET A 1 -13.09 23.64 6.94
N CYS A 2 -12.34 22.93 7.78
CA CYS A 2 -11.35 21.95 7.33
C CYS A 2 -12.10 20.74 6.74
N PRO A 3 -11.76 20.25 5.54
CA PRO A 3 -12.42 19.07 4.98
C PRO A 3 -12.22 17.85 5.88
N LYS A 4 -13.21 16.96 5.95
CA LYS A 4 -13.01 15.64 6.60
C LYS A 4 -11.91 14.88 5.85
N PRO A 5 -11.00 14.17 6.54
CA PRO A 5 -9.84 13.52 5.93
C PRO A 5 -10.21 12.53 4.82
N GLU A 6 -11.37 11.88 4.91
CA GLU A 6 -11.90 10.99 3.86
C GLU A 6 -12.13 11.71 2.51
N LYS A 7 -12.66 12.94 2.54
CA LYS A 7 -12.86 13.72 1.31
C LYS A 7 -11.54 14.13 0.69
N LEU A 8 -10.55 14.50 1.51
CA LEU A 8 -9.20 14.81 1.04
C LEU A 8 -8.55 13.59 0.36
N ASN A 9 -8.64 12.41 0.97
CA ASN A 9 -8.10 11.17 0.39
C ASN A 9 -8.72 10.84 -0.97
N GLN A 10 -10.01 11.13 -1.16
CA GLN A 10 -10.69 10.85 -2.42
C GLN A 10 -10.24 11.75 -3.57
N TYR A 11 -9.97 13.04 -3.31
CA TYR A 11 -9.38 13.94 -4.30
C TYR A 11 -7.94 13.53 -4.66
N PHE A 12 -7.14 13.21 -3.66
CA PHE A 12 -5.77 12.72 -3.88
C PHE A 12 -5.75 11.45 -4.72
N LEU A 13 -6.65 10.50 -4.43
CA LEU A 13 -6.77 9.27 -5.21
C LEU A 13 -7.13 9.56 -6.68
N LEU A 14 -8.06 10.48 -6.95
CA LEU A 14 -8.45 10.86 -8.31
C LEU A 14 -7.26 11.43 -9.11
N CYS A 15 -6.48 12.33 -8.49
CA CYS A 15 -5.28 12.89 -9.12
C CYS A 15 -4.24 11.81 -9.44
N THR A 16 -4.02 10.86 -8.53
CA THR A 16 -3.10 9.73 -8.76
C THR A 16 -3.55 8.90 -9.95
N ILE A 17 -4.83 8.55 -10.03
CA ILE A 17 -5.38 7.75 -11.14
C ILE A 17 -5.21 8.48 -12.47
N PHE A 18 -5.56 9.77 -12.52
CA PHE A 18 -5.43 10.56 -13.75
C PHE A 18 -3.97 10.67 -14.20
N SER A 19 -3.06 10.95 -13.27
CA SER A 19 -1.62 11.04 -13.57
C SER A 19 -1.06 9.70 -14.04
N ALA A 20 -1.40 8.60 -13.40
CA ALA A 20 -0.97 7.26 -13.82
C ALA A 20 -1.48 6.92 -15.23
N LEU A 21 -2.75 7.24 -15.53
CA LEU A 21 -3.32 7.03 -16.86
C LEU A 21 -2.62 7.86 -17.94
N ASP A 22 -2.33 9.13 -17.65
CA ASP A 22 -1.61 10.02 -18.57
C ASP A 22 -0.19 9.51 -18.85
N LEU A 23 0.54 9.12 -17.80
CA LEU A 23 1.88 8.54 -17.91
C LEU A 23 1.88 7.26 -18.76
N ILE A 24 0.89 6.39 -18.59
CA ILE A 24 0.78 5.14 -19.34
C ILE A 24 0.41 5.39 -20.80
N LYS A 25 -0.63 6.20 -21.05
CA LYS A 25 -1.23 6.32 -22.39
C LYS A 25 -0.55 7.35 -23.28
N ASN A 26 -0.17 8.49 -22.71
CA ASN A 26 0.31 9.64 -23.48
C ASN A 26 1.83 9.76 -23.42
N VAL A 27 2.43 9.53 -22.25
CA VAL A 27 3.90 9.60 -22.07
C VAL A 27 4.59 8.28 -22.40
N GLN A 28 3.88 7.14 -22.26
CA GLN A 28 4.39 5.79 -22.53
C GLN A 28 5.63 5.42 -21.70
N VAL A 29 5.55 5.71 -20.39
CA VAL A 29 6.65 5.42 -19.46
C VAL A 29 6.94 3.92 -19.34
N GLN A 30 8.21 3.59 -19.05
CA GLN A 30 8.65 2.22 -18.80
C GLN A 30 8.39 1.76 -17.36
N ALA A 31 8.15 2.69 -16.44
CA ALA A 31 7.81 2.41 -15.04
C ALA A 31 7.18 3.64 -14.39
N ILE A 32 6.40 3.43 -13.33
CA ILE A 32 5.87 4.49 -12.46
C ILE A 32 6.45 4.30 -11.06
N ILE A 33 6.99 5.38 -10.51
CA ILE A 33 7.52 5.42 -9.14
C ILE A 33 6.69 6.41 -8.33
N GLY A 34 6.30 6.00 -7.14
CA GLY A 34 5.87 6.95 -6.11
C GLY A 34 4.40 7.03 -5.72
N PRO A 35 3.47 6.11 -6.07
CA PRO A 35 2.26 5.98 -5.26
C PRO A 35 2.64 5.86 -3.77
N GLU A 36 2.25 6.85 -2.97
CA GLU A 36 2.85 7.05 -1.64
C GLU A 36 2.13 6.25 -0.55
N ASN A 37 0.80 6.22 -0.58
CA ASN A 37 0.01 5.48 0.39
C ASN A 37 -0.56 4.19 -0.20
N SER A 38 -0.95 3.28 0.69
CA SER A 38 -1.46 1.96 0.34
C SER A 38 -2.72 2.02 -0.53
N MET A 39 -3.65 2.93 -0.22
CA MET A 39 -4.86 3.17 -1.01
C MET A 39 -4.53 3.54 -2.45
N GLN A 40 -3.75 4.59 -2.68
CA GLN A 40 -3.31 5.03 -4.02
C GLN A 40 -2.59 3.91 -4.77
N THR A 41 -1.66 3.25 -4.09
CA THR A 41 -0.86 2.15 -4.65
C THR A 41 -1.75 1.03 -5.15
N ASN A 42 -2.76 0.63 -4.37
CA ASN A 42 -3.69 -0.44 -4.74
C ASN A 42 -4.37 -0.19 -6.09
N PHE A 43 -4.82 1.05 -6.34
CA PHE A 43 -5.46 1.40 -7.60
C PHE A 43 -4.47 1.46 -8.78
N VAL A 44 -3.26 1.98 -8.55
CA VAL A 44 -2.25 2.09 -9.62
C VAL A 44 -1.69 0.71 -10.01
N ILE A 45 -1.61 -0.25 -9.09
CA ILE A 45 -1.21 -1.63 -9.38
C ILE A 45 -2.10 -2.27 -10.47
N ASP A 46 -3.43 -2.07 -10.40
CA ASP A 46 -4.35 -2.61 -11.40
C ASP A 46 -4.08 -2.03 -12.80
N LEU A 47 -3.80 -0.72 -12.88
CA LEU A 47 -3.41 -0.06 -14.12
C LEU A 47 -2.06 -0.59 -14.63
N GLY A 48 -1.06 -0.72 -13.76
CA GLY A 48 0.26 -1.26 -14.10
C GLY A 48 0.19 -2.69 -14.60
N ASN A 49 -0.59 -3.55 -13.95
CA ASN A 49 -0.81 -4.93 -14.39
C ASN A 49 -1.45 -5.02 -15.78
N LYS A 50 -2.46 -4.19 -16.06
CA LYS A 50 -3.15 -4.16 -17.36
C LYS A 50 -2.28 -3.61 -18.48
N SER A 51 -1.46 -2.61 -18.17
CA SER A 51 -0.57 -1.96 -19.13
C SER A 51 0.82 -2.60 -19.23
N GLN A 52 1.12 -3.56 -18.34
CA GLN A 52 2.45 -4.15 -18.17
C GLN A 52 3.53 -3.11 -17.85
N VAL A 53 3.14 -2.02 -17.17
CA VAL A 53 4.05 -0.99 -16.68
C VAL A 53 4.35 -1.26 -15.21
N PRO A 54 5.62 -1.57 -14.85
CA PRO A 54 6.04 -1.73 -13.47
C PRO A 54 5.72 -0.53 -12.58
N ILE A 55 5.18 -0.80 -11.39
CA ILE A 55 4.85 0.17 -10.35
C ILE A 55 5.76 -0.07 -9.15
N LEU A 56 6.49 0.97 -8.72
CA LEU A 56 7.34 0.95 -7.53
C LEU A 56 6.81 1.93 -6.48
N SER A 57 6.43 1.42 -5.31
CA SER A 57 6.12 2.26 -4.14
C SER A 57 7.23 2.17 -3.09
N PHE A 58 7.62 3.31 -2.53
CA PHE A 58 8.65 3.40 -1.49
C PHE A 58 8.08 3.48 -0.06
N SER A 59 6.76 3.70 0.08
CA SER A 59 6.13 4.00 1.37
C SER A 59 4.81 3.28 1.62
N ALA A 60 4.24 2.58 0.65
CA ALA A 60 3.05 1.76 0.88
C ALA A 60 3.41 0.51 1.70
N THR A 61 2.80 0.34 2.87
CA THR A 61 3.14 -0.71 3.84
C THR A 61 2.09 -1.82 3.97
N ASN A 62 0.88 -1.65 3.47
CA ASN A 62 -0.20 -2.65 3.59
C ASN A 62 0.22 -4.00 2.95
N PRO A 63 0.29 -5.11 3.71
CA PRO A 63 0.77 -6.40 3.23
C PRO A 63 -0.09 -6.98 2.11
N SER A 64 -1.38 -6.63 2.03
CA SER A 64 -2.32 -7.11 1.02
C SER A 64 -2.00 -6.66 -0.40
N LEU A 65 -1.17 -5.61 -0.57
CA LEU A 65 -0.76 -5.10 -1.88
C LEU A 65 0.15 -6.05 -2.65
N THR A 66 0.85 -6.94 -1.93
CA THR A 66 1.82 -7.85 -2.54
C THR A 66 1.27 -9.27 -2.52
N SER A 67 0.81 -9.73 -3.67
CA SER A 67 0.54 -11.15 -3.89
C SER A 67 1.22 -11.53 -5.18
N SER A 68 2.25 -12.38 -5.09
CA SER A 68 3.11 -12.74 -6.23
C SER A 68 2.35 -13.24 -7.46
N ILE A 69 1.13 -13.76 -7.28
CA ILE A 69 0.25 -14.22 -8.37
C ILE A 69 -0.61 -13.09 -8.94
N LYS A 70 -1.04 -12.13 -8.10
CA LYS A 70 -2.00 -11.09 -8.48
C LYS A 70 -1.35 -9.79 -8.91
N THR A 71 -0.12 -9.51 -8.50
CA THR A 71 0.53 -8.20 -8.71
C THR A 71 1.94 -8.33 -9.35
N PRO A 72 2.08 -8.99 -10.51
CA PRO A 72 3.38 -9.28 -11.12
C PRO A 72 4.17 -8.04 -11.57
N TYR A 73 3.52 -6.89 -11.74
CA TYR A 73 4.16 -5.62 -12.10
C TYR A 73 4.32 -4.68 -10.90
N PHE A 74 4.12 -5.16 -9.66
CA PHE A 74 4.26 -4.34 -8.47
C PHE A 74 5.52 -4.68 -7.67
N PHE A 75 6.24 -3.63 -7.29
CA PHE A 75 7.42 -3.71 -6.44
C PHE A 75 7.30 -2.72 -5.29
N ARG A 76 7.87 -3.09 -4.15
CA ARG A 76 7.95 -2.26 -2.96
C ARG A 76 9.39 -2.09 -2.53
N GLY A 77 9.79 -0.86 -2.17
CA GLY A 77 11.12 -0.53 -1.67
C GLY A 77 11.31 -0.66 -0.15
N ILE A 78 10.22 -0.85 0.61
CA ILE A 78 10.18 -0.96 2.08
C ILE A 78 9.56 -2.28 2.55
N THR A 79 9.74 -2.65 3.82
CA THR A 79 9.02 -3.78 4.44
C THR A 79 7.53 -3.46 4.64
N ASN A 80 6.69 -4.49 4.77
CA ASN A 80 5.27 -4.33 5.06
C ASN A 80 4.98 -4.24 6.57
N ASP A 81 3.75 -3.85 6.91
CA ASP A 81 3.32 -3.71 8.31
C ASP A 81 3.41 -5.04 9.08
N SER A 82 3.26 -6.18 8.41
CA SER A 82 3.40 -7.50 9.04
C SER A 82 4.81 -7.80 9.58
N SER A 83 5.83 -7.05 9.15
CA SER A 83 7.19 -7.15 9.73
C SER A 83 7.23 -6.79 11.23
N GLN A 84 6.26 -6.01 11.73
CA GLN A 84 6.18 -5.64 13.14
C GLN A 84 5.81 -6.83 14.05
N VAL A 85 5.14 -7.86 13.52
CA VAL A 85 4.72 -9.05 14.28
C VAL A 85 5.90 -9.77 14.92
N GLY A 86 7.06 -9.77 14.27
CA GLY A 86 8.28 -10.36 14.82
C GLY A 86 8.73 -9.68 16.12
N ALA A 87 8.72 -8.34 16.16
CA ALA A 87 9.08 -7.58 17.35
C ALA A 87 8.08 -7.79 18.49
N ILE A 88 6.77 -7.79 18.17
CA ILE A 88 5.71 -8.06 19.15
C ILE A 88 5.88 -9.46 19.76
N THR A 89 6.16 -10.47 18.93
CA THR A 89 6.35 -11.85 19.38
C THR A 89 7.58 -11.97 20.28
N ALA A 90 8.68 -11.29 19.96
CA ALA A 90 9.88 -11.26 20.79
C ALA A 90 9.60 -10.69 22.20
N LEU A 91 8.78 -9.65 22.31
CA LEU A 91 8.36 -9.09 23.60
C LEU A 91 7.50 -10.08 24.39
N ILE A 92 6.49 -10.68 23.76
CA ILE A 92 5.62 -11.69 24.40
C ILE A 92 6.47 -12.82 25.00
N GLN A 93 7.44 -13.32 24.23
CA GLN A 93 8.35 -14.37 24.67
C GLN A 93 9.27 -13.92 25.81
N ALA A 94 9.85 -12.72 25.71
CA ALA A 94 10.77 -12.19 26.71
C ALA A 94 10.10 -12.00 28.09
N PHE A 95 8.83 -11.59 28.12
CA PHE A 95 8.07 -11.37 29.34
C PHE A 95 7.22 -12.58 29.78
N GLY A 96 7.18 -13.65 29.00
CA GLY A 96 6.41 -14.86 29.31
C GLY A 96 4.89 -14.64 29.35
N TRP A 97 4.38 -13.66 28.60
CA TRP A 97 2.93 -13.41 28.51
C TRP A 97 2.23 -14.59 27.85
N ARG A 98 1.14 -15.08 28.46
CA ARG A 98 0.39 -16.25 27.97
C ARG A 98 -0.89 -15.88 27.23
N GLU A 99 -1.37 -14.66 27.42
CA GLU A 99 -2.64 -14.18 26.88
C GLU A 99 -2.43 -12.75 26.37
N ALA A 100 -3.02 -12.44 25.21
CA ALA A 100 -3.01 -11.13 24.60
C ALA A 100 -4.33 -10.91 23.84
N VAL A 101 -4.80 -9.65 23.81
CA VAL A 101 -6.01 -9.26 23.07
C VAL A 101 -5.60 -8.19 22.05
N PRO A 102 -5.71 -8.47 20.74
CA PRO A 102 -5.44 -7.47 19.72
C PRO A 102 -6.57 -6.43 19.69
N ILE A 103 -6.21 -5.15 19.64
CA ILE A 103 -7.12 -4.04 19.38
C ILE A 103 -6.64 -3.38 18.09
N TYR A 104 -7.51 -3.28 17.11
CA TYR A 104 -7.19 -2.73 15.80
C TYR A 104 -8.30 -1.81 15.31
N VAL A 105 -7.93 -0.89 14.42
CA VAL A 105 -8.88 -0.07 13.68
C VAL A 105 -9.30 -0.84 12.44
N ASP A 106 -10.60 -0.88 12.12
CA ASP A 106 -11.10 -1.56 10.92
C ASP A 106 -10.78 -0.76 9.64
N ASN A 107 -9.50 -0.79 9.25
CA ASN A 107 -8.98 -0.18 8.02
C ASN A 107 -7.72 -0.93 7.53
N GLU A 108 -7.13 -0.42 6.44
CA GLU A 108 -5.96 -1.03 5.79
C GLU A 108 -4.71 -1.16 6.67
N PHE A 109 -4.62 -0.42 7.79
CA PHE A 109 -3.51 -0.51 8.74
C PHE A 109 -3.80 -1.50 9.88
N GLY A 110 -5.07 -1.75 10.21
CA GLY A 110 -5.43 -2.71 11.25
C GLY A 110 -5.61 -4.14 10.76
N GLN A 111 -5.72 -4.35 9.45
CA GLN A 111 -5.80 -5.68 8.84
C GLN A 111 -4.45 -6.40 8.73
N GLY A 112 -3.36 -5.72 9.08
CA GLY A 112 -2.00 -6.28 9.16
C GLY A 112 -0.98 -5.45 8.42
#